data_AF-A0AAP4FUA8-F1
#
_entry.id   AF-A0AAP4FUA8-F1
#
_cell.length_a   1.000
_cell.length_b   1.000
_cell.length_c   1.000
_cell.angle_alpha   90.00
_cell.angle_beta   90.00
_cell.angle_gamma   90.00
#
_symmetry.space_group_name_H-M   'P 1'
#
loop_
_entity.id
_entity.type
_entity.pdbx_description
1 polymer ?
#
loop_
_entity_poly.entity_id
_entity_poly.type
_entity_poly.pdbx_seq_one_letter_code
_entity_poly.pdbx_strand_id
1 'polypeptide(L)'
;MSRRDDDFDAEFADLVASLDGEDLGKETLDGEAYTDDVLAAHNLGEKPAGADTTSETDNRDASTKALKDPDDVPVDESLHLDGGKLSVGLVLAPIPSPGALHSLLALSGLKLSVVRLKPWTAIWQRVETQPTDEEELDALLSGQRPMPAPIDEAARVVSRLSKYGAVAVMSWLVEGDGVEPGVSGRITAQRYVNGQPEETIPAGVLLGAMPQATEDLLLGRSTPEDYEDSVSADGTSRKRPGGFFGGLWKK
;
A
#
# COMPACT_ATOMS: atom_id res chain seq x y z
N MET A 1 -12.17 -16.27 -51.15
CA MET A 1 -10.98 -15.63 -50.54
C MET A 1 -10.83 -16.23 -49.15
N SER A 2 -9.99 -17.26 -49.01
CA SER A 2 -9.63 -17.84 -47.71
C SER A 2 -8.21 -18.39 -47.86
N ARG A 3 -7.24 -17.63 -47.36
CA ARG A 3 -5.80 -17.94 -47.29
C ARG A 3 -5.22 -16.81 -46.42
N ARG A 4 -5.03 -17.07 -45.13
CA ARG A 4 -4.17 -16.25 -44.24
C ARG A 4 -4.01 -16.75 -42.80
N ASP A 5 -4.55 -17.92 -42.43
CA ASP A 5 -4.45 -18.40 -41.05
C ASP A 5 -3.45 -19.56 -40.86
N ASP A 6 -2.95 -20.17 -41.95
CA ASP A 6 -2.06 -21.35 -41.88
C ASP A 6 -0.55 -21.01 -41.76
N ASP A 7 -0.14 -19.74 -41.91
CA ASP A 7 1.28 -19.35 -41.91
C ASP A 7 1.84 -19.11 -40.48
N PHE A 8 0.99 -18.73 -39.52
CA PHE A 8 1.45 -18.41 -38.15
C PHE A 8 1.89 -19.64 -37.35
N ASP A 9 1.19 -20.77 -37.53
CA ASP A 9 1.53 -22.02 -36.84
C ASP A 9 2.83 -22.63 -37.38
N ALA A 10 3.14 -22.40 -38.66
CA ALA A 10 4.39 -22.85 -39.28
C ALA A 10 5.60 -22.04 -38.80
N GLU A 11 5.47 -20.71 -38.69
CA GLU A 11 6.52 -19.83 -38.16
C GLU A 11 6.83 -20.14 -36.68
N PHE A 12 5.81 -20.44 -35.88
CA PHE A 12 6.00 -20.78 -34.47
C PHE A 12 6.70 -22.13 -34.30
N ALA A 13 6.36 -23.13 -35.12
CA ALA A 13 7.01 -24.43 -35.10
C ALA A 13 8.50 -24.35 -35.49
N ASP A 14 8.85 -23.48 -36.46
CA ASP A 14 10.24 -23.28 -36.89
C ASP A 14 11.07 -22.56 -35.81
N LEU A 15 10.47 -21.61 -35.09
CA LEU A 15 11.09 -20.94 -33.94
C LEU A 15 11.40 -21.93 -32.81
N VAL A 16 10.46 -22.80 -32.46
CA VAL A 16 10.65 -23.81 -31.40
C VAL A 16 11.71 -24.84 -31.81
N ALA A 17 11.72 -25.26 -33.07
CA ALA A 17 12.74 -26.16 -33.60
C ALA A 17 14.14 -25.53 -33.60
N SER A 18 14.25 -24.20 -33.72
CA SER A 18 15.52 -23.48 -33.66
C SER A 18 16.12 -23.38 -32.25
N LEU A 19 15.30 -23.51 -31.19
CA LEU A 19 15.76 -23.46 -29.79
C LEU A 19 16.31 -24.80 -29.28
N ASP A 20 15.86 -25.92 -29.85
CA ASP A 20 16.28 -27.27 -29.43
C ASP A 20 17.64 -27.69 -30.06
N GLY A 21 18.26 -26.81 -30.85
CA GLY A 21 19.49 -27.07 -31.62
C GLY A 21 20.80 -26.51 -31.05
N GLU A 22 20.80 -25.86 -29.88
CA GLU A 22 22.05 -25.40 -29.27
C GLU A 22 22.75 -26.54 -28.50
N ASP A 23 23.67 -27.18 -29.22
CA ASP A 23 24.74 -28.03 -28.73
C ASP A 23 25.56 -27.30 -27.66
N LEU A 24 25.21 -27.51 -26.38
CA LEU A 24 26.02 -27.10 -25.23
C LEU A 24 27.31 -27.92 -25.21
N GLY A 25 28.26 -27.47 -26.04
CA GLY A 25 29.63 -27.95 -26.08
C GLY A 25 30.27 -27.87 -24.70
N LYS A 26 30.78 -29.01 -24.25
CA LYS A 26 31.67 -29.13 -23.10
C LYS A 26 32.96 -28.34 -23.37
N GLU A 27 33.21 -27.29 -22.60
CA GLU A 27 34.56 -26.81 -22.34
C GLU A 27 34.80 -26.77 -20.82
N THR A 28 35.53 -27.77 -20.35
CA THR A 28 36.35 -27.70 -19.16
C THR A 28 37.63 -26.96 -19.51
N LEU A 29 37.94 -25.80 -18.92
CA LEU A 29 39.32 -25.40 -18.60
C LEU A 29 39.34 -24.35 -17.45
N ASP A 30 39.95 -24.78 -16.35
CA ASP A 30 41.08 -24.16 -15.62
C ASP A 30 40.96 -22.73 -15.07
N GLY A 31 41.29 -22.59 -13.79
CA GLY A 31 41.26 -21.32 -13.07
C GLY A 31 42.45 -20.42 -13.32
N GLU A 32 42.27 -19.15 -12.97
CA GLU A 32 43.31 -18.26 -12.46
C GLU A 32 42.65 -17.08 -11.76
N ALA A 33 43.05 -16.85 -10.50
CA ALA A 33 42.62 -15.74 -9.68
C ALA A 33 43.34 -14.46 -10.15
N TYR A 34 42.58 -13.40 -10.42
CA TYR A 34 43.13 -12.05 -10.58
C TYR A 34 42.69 -11.19 -9.40
N THR A 35 43.60 -11.04 -8.43
CA THR A 35 43.65 -9.89 -7.53
C THR A 35 44.77 -8.99 -8.03
N ASP A 36 44.48 -7.72 -8.28
CA ASP A 36 45.53 -6.73 -8.49
C ASP A 36 45.30 -5.53 -7.56
N ASP A 37 46.06 -5.56 -6.46
CA ASP A 37 46.33 -4.45 -5.56
C ASP A 37 47.29 -3.47 -6.26
N VAL A 38 46.89 -2.20 -6.40
CA VAL A 38 47.83 -1.13 -6.77
C VAL A 38 47.72 0.03 -5.79
N LEU A 39 48.65 -0.04 -4.82
CA LEU A 39 49.53 1.00 -4.30
C LEU A 39 48.94 2.24 -3.59
N ALA A 40 49.19 2.21 -2.29
CA ALA A 40 49.26 3.31 -1.34
C ALA A 40 50.34 4.37 -1.66
N ALA A 41 50.02 5.62 -1.34
CA ALA A 41 50.91 6.74 -1.01
C ALA A 41 49.98 7.90 -0.54
N HIS A 42 50.20 8.69 0.49
CA HIS A 42 51.34 8.94 1.36
C HIS A 42 50.77 9.73 2.56
N ASN A 43 50.94 9.24 3.79
CA ASN A 43 50.75 10.02 5.01
C ASN A 43 52.07 9.94 5.77
N LEU A 44 52.70 11.09 6.04
CA LEU A 44 53.62 11.36 7.15
C LEU A 44 54.19 12.78 6.99
N GLY A 45 54.04 13.61 8.02
CA GLY A 45 54.54 14.99 8.05
C GLY A 45 54.25 15.69 9.38
N GLU A 46 54.85 15.16 10.44
CA GLU A 46 55.40 15.83 11.63
C GLU A 46 54.63 16.96 12.37
N LYS A 47 54.47 16.71 13.68
CA LYS A 47 54.23 17.69 14.76
C LYS A 47 55.54 18.45 15.03
N PRO A 48 55.48 19.72 15.50
CA PRO A 48 55.90 19.92 16.89
C PRO A 48 55.08 20.97 17.68
N ALA A 49 55.34 20.94 18.98
CA ALA A 49 54.70 21.68 20.06
C ALA A 49 55.12 23.16 20.15
N GLY A 50 54.28 23.99 20.78
CA GLY A 50 54.75 25.21 21.46
C GLY A 50 53.77 26.38 21.53
N ALA A 51 53.23 26.60 22.74
CA ALA A 51 53.02 27.89 23.41
C ALA A 51 51.92 28.88 22.95
N ASP A 52 51.01 29.09 23.90
CA ASP A 52 50.50 30.37 24.43
C ASP A 52 49.45 31.24 23.69
N THR A 53 48.31 31.34 24.40
CA THR A 53 47.49 32.54 24.68
C THR A 53 47.23 33.58 23.57
N THR A 54 45.96 33.76 23.18
CA THR A 54 45.08 34.85 23.67
C THR A 54 43.73 34.85 22.94
N SER A 55 42.73 35.33 23.67
CA SER A 55 41.32 35.54 23.34
C SER A 55 41.03 36.36 22.07
N GLU A 56 40.05 35.93 21.28
CA GLU A 56 39.23 36.85 20.49
C GLU A 56 37.79 36.32 20.40
N THR A 57 36.89 37.07 21.01
CA THR A 57 35.44 36.89 20.96
C THR A 57 34.93 37.84 19.89
N ASP A 58 34.33 37.37 18.79
CA ASP A 58 33.35 38.20 18.06
C ASP A 58 32.46 37.38 17.10
N ASN A 59 31.31 36.96 17.63
CA ASN A 59 30.00 37.38 17.12
C ASN A 59 29.69 37.11 15.62
N ARG A 60 29.34 35.85 15.30
CA ARG A 60 28.68 35.48 14.02
C ARG A 60 27.50 34.50 14.16
N ASP A 61 26.93 34.34 15.34
CA ASP A 61 25.80 33.43 15.60
C ASP A 61 24.45 34.14 15.76
N ALA A 62 24.13 35.06 14.84
CA ALA A 62 22.85 35.76 14.90
C ALA A 62 22.32 36.15 13.51
N SER A 63 22.14 35.21 12.58
CA SER A 63 21.34 35.44 11.35
C SER A 63 20.93 34.19 10.57
N THR A 64 20.67 33.04 11.21
CA THR A 64 20.00 31.89 10.56
C THR A 64 18.87 31.35 11.41
N LYS A 65 18.06 32.24 11.98
CA LYS A 65 16.70 31.89 12.39
C LYS A 65 15.79 32.01 11.16
N ALA A 66 16.03 31.14 10.17
CA ALA A 66 15.17 31.00 9.02
C ALA A 66 13.80 30.52 9.49
N LEU A 67 12.75 31.19 9.02
CA LEU A 67 11.34 30.86 9.18
C LEU A 67 11.14 29.33 9.09
N LYS A 68 10.78 28.70 10.21
CA LYS A 68 10.19 27.37 10.21
C LYS A 68 8.70 27.59 9.92
N ASP A 69 8.26 27.14 8.75
CA ASP A 69 6.86 27.17 8.35
C ASP A 69 6.03 26.41 9.42
N PRO A 70 4.96 27.00 10.00
CA PRO A 70 4.13 26.31 10.99
C PRO A 70 3.46 25.04 10.46
N ASP A 71 3.45 24.83 9.14
CA ASP A 71 2.94 23.61 8.50
C ASP A 71 4.03 22.54 8.23
N ASP A 72 5.30 22.85 8.51
CA ASP A 72 6.42 21.90 8.36
C ASP A 72 6.57 21.05 9.64
N VAL A 73 5.52 20.29 9.91
CA VAL A 73 5.53 19.23 10.93
C VAL A 73 6.28 18.05 10.30
N PRO A 74 7.35 17.54 10.93
CA PRO A 74 8.02 16.35 10.42
C PRO A 74 6.99 15.21 10.35
N VAL A 75 6.73 14.74 9.13
CA VAL A 75 5.98 13.51 8.90
C VAL A 75 6.76 12.38 9.53
N ASP A 76 6.14 11.66 10.45
CA ASP A 76 6.70 10.39 10.90
C ASP A 76 6.62 9.41 9.73
N GLU A 77 7.73 9.25 9.01
CA GLU A 77 7.85 8.32 7.89
C GLU A 77 7.82 6.85 8.36
N SER A 78 7.91 6.62 9.67
CA SER A 78 7.93 5.29 10.27
C SER A 78 6.49 4.79 10.45
N LEU A 79 5.98 4.05 9.46
CA LEU A 79 4.74 3.31 9.63
C LEU A 79 4.96 2.20 10.67
N HIS A 80 4.27 2.26 11.81
CA HIS A 80 4.29 1.22 12.83
C HIS A 80 2.94 0.51 12.87
N LEU A 81 2.93 -0.83 12.94
CA LEU A 81 1.69 -1.60 12.95
C LEU A 81 1.39 -2.10 14.35
N ASP A 82 0.19 -1.80 14.86
CA ASP A 82 -0.28 -2.36 16.12
C ASP A 82 -0.27 -3.90 16.08
N GLY A 83 0.64 -4.51 16.84
CA GLY A 83 0.82 -5.96 16.89
C GLY A 83 1.67 -6.55 15.75
N GLY A 84 2.42 -5.72 15.02
CA GLY A 84 3.39 -6.13 13.98
C GLY A 84 2.77 -6.65 12.69
N LYS A 85 1.43 -6.65 12.58
CA LYS A 85 0.72 -7.07 11.36
C LYS A 85 -0.63 -6.38 11.21
N LEU A 86 -0.99 -6.10 9.98
CA LEU A 86 -2.26 -5.51 9.61
C LEU A 86 -2.85 -6.26 8.42
N SER A 87 -4.11 -6.61 8.52
CA SER A 87 -4.87 -7.16 7.40
C SER A 87 -6.21 -6.44 7.35
N VAL A 88 -6.39 -5.64 6.31
CA VAL A 88 -7.55 -4.74 6.16
C VAL A 88 -8.09 -4.86 4.74
N GLY A 89 -9.40 -5.04 4.65
CA GLY A 89 -10.14 -4.97 3.40
C GLY A 89 -10.95 -3.70 3.28
N LEU A 90 -10.97 -3.14 2.07
CA LEU A 90 -11.86 -2.08 1.64
C LEU A 90 -12.75 -2.58 0.51
N VAL A 91 -14.04 -2.25 0.54
CA VAL A 91 -14.94 -2.44 -0.61
C VAL A 91 -15.42 -1.08 -1.07
N LEU A 92 -14.87 -0.60 -2.17
CA LEU A 92 -15.24 0.65 -2.82
C LEU A 92 -16.62 0.50 -3.47
N ALA A 93 -17.53 1.39 -3.08
CA ALA A 93 -18.91 1.42 -3.51
C ALA A 93 -19.24 2.76 -4.19
N PRO A 94 -19.84 2.73 -5.39
CA PRO A 94 -20.33 3.91 -6.11
C PRO A 94 -21.67 4.42 -5.55
N ILE A 95 -21.82 4.45 -4.22
CA ILE A 95 -23.02 4.88 -3.50
C ILE A 95 -22.64 6.08 -2.64
N PRO A 96 -22.98 7.33 -2.99
CA PRO A 96 -22.38 8.50 -2.34
C PRO A 96 -22.69 8.68 -0.84
N SER A 97 -23.75 8.07 -0.33
CA SER A 97 -24.20 8.23 1.06
C SER A 97 -23.75 7.06 1.93
N PRO A 98 -22.88 7.30 2.94
CA PRO A 98 -22.44 6.28 3.89
C PRO A 98 -23.61 5.63 4.63
N GLY A 99 -24.57 6.44 5.12
CA GLY A 99 -25.76 5.93 5.82
C GLY A 99 -26.68 5.10 4.93
N ALA A 100 -26.83 5.46 3.65
CA ALA A 100 -27.61 4.66 2.70
C ALA A 100 -26.92 3.32 2.43
N LEU A 101 -25.60 3.32 2.20
CA LEU A 101 -24.84 2.09 2.02
C LEU A 101 -24.91 1.19 3.26
N HIS A 102 -24.71 1.75 4.45
CA HIS A 102 -24.83 1.00 5.72
C HIS A 102 -26.22 0.37 5.87
N SER A 103 -27.28 1.12 5.57
CA SER A 103 -28.67 0.60 5.63
C SER A 103 -28.89 -0.55 4.66
N LEU A 104 -28.36 -0.47 3.43
CA LEU A 104 -28.48 -1.53 2.43
C LEU A 104 -27.69 -2.79 2.83
N LEU A 105 -26.53 -2.62 3.46
CA LEU A 105 -25.75 -3.72 4.03
C LEU A 105 -26.51 -4.40 5.17
N ALA A 106 -27.09 -3.63 6.07
CA ALA A 106 -27.89 -4.15 7.18
C ALA A 106 -29.10 -4.96 6.70
N LEU A 107 -29.79 -4.49 5.63
CA LEU A 107 -30.87 -5.25 4.97
C LEU A 107 -30.37 -6.58 4.37
N SER A 108 -29.10 -6.65 4.00
CA SER A 108 -28.44 -7.84 3.48
C SER A 108 -27.86 -8.73 4.59
N GLY A 109 -28.06 -8.37 5.87
CA GLY A 109 -27.53 -9.09 7.03
C GLY A 109 -26.10 -8.72 7.43
N LEU A 110 -25.48 -7.74 6.77
CA LEU A 110 -24.10 -7.32 7.02
C LEU A 110 -24.05 -6.09 7.93
N LYS A 111 -23.26 -6.17 9.00
CA LYS A 111 -23.00 -5.07 9.94
C LYS A 111 -21.54 -4.67 9.83
N LEU A 112 -21.24 -3.75 8.92
CA LEU A 112 -19.88 -3.36 8.58
C LEU A 112 -19.72 -1.84 8.66
N SER A 113 -18.52 -1.39 9.00
CA SER A 113 -18.21 0.04 9.06
C SER A 113 -18.12 0.62 7.65
N VAL A 114 -18.70 1.81 7.45
CA VAL A 114 -18.73 2.51 6.17
C VAL A 114 -18.03 3.86 6.31
N VAL A 115 -17.07 4.14 5.43
CA VAL A 115 -16.27 5.36 5.41
C VAL A 115 -16.58 6.18 4.16
N ARG A 116 -16.64 7.50 4.32
CA ARG A 116 -16.79 8.42 3.18
C ARG A 116 -15.42 8.77 2.59
N LEU A 117 -15.17 8.35 1.35
CA LEU A 117 -13.95 8.61 0.58
C LEU A 117 -14.28 9.41 -0.68
N LYS A 118 -14.61 10.70 -0.56
CA LYS A 118 -15.15 11.53 -1.68
C LYS A 118 -14.33 11.32 -2.98
N PRO A 119 -14.97 10.95 -4.11
CA PRO A 119 -16.42 10.87 -4.34
C PRO A 119 -17.10 9.54 -3.95
N TRP A 120 -16.35 8.54 -3.50
CA TRP A 120 -16.76 7.19 -3.17
C TRP A 120 -17.14 7.00 -1.69
N THR A 121 -17.80 5.89 -1.40
CA THR A 121 -17.85 5.34 -0.04
C THR A 121 -17.15 4.00 -0.05
N ALA A 122 -16.55 3.62 1.06
CA ALA A 122 -15.98 2.30 1.21
C ALA A 122 -16.55 1.60 2.43
N ILE A 123 -16.69 0.29 2.33
CA ILE A 123 -16.78 -0.55 3.52
C ILE A 123 -15.36 -0.80 3.99
N TRP A 124 -15.12 -0.70 5.29
CA TRP A 124 -13.84 -1.04 5.91
C TRP A 124 -14.03 -2.18 6.88
N GLN A 125 -13.14 -3.17 6.83
CA GLN A 125 -13.15 -4.32 7.72
C GLN A 125 -11.73 -4.81 7.97
N ARG A 126 -11.37 -4.98 9.25
CA ARG A 126 -10.16 -5.70 9.63
C ARG A 126 -10.39 -7.20 9.42
N VAL A 127 -9.42 -7.87 8.83
CA VAL A 127 -9.47 -9.30 8.50
C VAL A 127 -8.46 -10.02 9.38
N GLU A 128 -8.92 -10.94 10.22
CA GLU A 128 -8.06 -11.66 11.17
C GLU A 128 -7.53 -13.00 10.62
N THR A 129 -7.82 -13.34 9.37
CA THR A 129 -7.41 -14.61 8.77
C THR A 129 -5.90 -14.70 8.72
N GLN A 130 -5.33 -15.64 9.49
CA GLN A 130 -3.96 -16.07 9.30
C GLN A 130 -3.94 -16.96 8.05
N PRO A 131 -3.19 -16.58 7.00
CA PRO A 131 -3.00 -17.46 5.84
C PRO A 131 -2.35 -18.76 6.30
N THR A 132 -2.73 -19.87 5.70
CA THR A 132 -2.00 -21.13 5.91
C THR A 132 -0.72 -21.15 5.07
N ASP A 133 0.29 -21.91 5.48
CA ASP A 133 1.55 -22.04 4.74
C ASP A 133 1.34 -22.46 3.27
N GLU A 134 0.32 -23.31 3.02
CA GLU A 134 -0.07 -23.72 1.66
C GLU A 134 -0.63 -22.55 0.84
N GLU A 135 -1.47 -21.71 1.43
CA GLU A 135 -2.00 -20.49 0.79
C GLU A 135 -0.91 -19.44 0.55
N GLU A 136 0.13 -19.41 1.40
CA GLU A 136 1.28 -18.55 1.18
C GLU A 136 2.14 -19.04 0.01
N LEU A 137 2.42 -20.34 -0.04
CA LEU A 137 3.14 -20.95 -1.15
C LEU A 137 2.38 -20.78 -2.47
N ASP A 138 1.08 -21.05 -2.50
CA ASP A 138 0.26 -20.87 -3.69
C ASP A 138 0.21 -19.40 -4.14
N ALA A 139 0.15 -18.46 -3.20
CA ALA A 139 0.22 -17.03 -3.53
C ALA A 139 1.59 -16.62 -4.09
N LEU A 140 2.68 -17.25 -3.66
CA LEU A 140 4.01 -17.03 -4.22
C LEU A 140 4.13 -17.60 -5.64
N LEU A 141 3.53 -18.76 -5.91
CA LEU A 141 3.58 -19.42 -7.21
C LEU A 141 2.64 -18.77 -8.25
N SER A 142 1.42 -18.45 -7.84
CA SER A 142 0.40 -17.87 -8.71
C SER A 142 0.46 -16.33 -8.80
N GLY A 143 1.15 -15.69 -7.85
CA GLY A 143 1.14 -14.23 -7.68
C GLY A 143 -0.19 -13.68 -7.15
N GLN A 144 -1.20 -14.52 -6.93
CA GLN A 144 -2.55 -14.13 -6.54
C GLN A 144 -2.88 -14.72 -5.17
N ARG A 145 -3.52 -13.92 -4.30
CA ARG A 145 -4.12 -14.44 -3.07
C ARG A 145 -5.63 -14.28 -3.19
N PRO A 146 -6.42 -15.33 -2.90
CA PRO A 146 -7.86 -15.24 -2.95
C PRO A 146 -8.35 -14.13 -2.01
N MET A 147 -9.42 -13.46 -2.41
CA MET A 147 -10.05 -12.44 -1.58
C MET A 147 -10.61 -13.10 -0.31
N PRO A 148 -10.30 -12.61 0.91
CA PRO A 148 -10.82 -13.19 2.14
C PRO A 148 -12.35 -13.19 2.16
N ALA A 149 -12.95 -14.28 2.67
CA ALA A 149 -14.40 -14.49 2.62
C ALA A 149 -15.26 -13.30 3.13
N PRO A 150 -14.91 -12.61 4.25
CA PRO A 150 -15.68 -11.45 4.70
C PRO A 150 -15.70 -10.28 3.70
N ILE A 151 -14.60 -10.09 2.97
CA ILE A 151 -14.46 -9.02 1.98
C ILE A 151 -15.13 -9.42 0.66
N ASP A 152 -14.97 -10.68 0.25
CA ASP A 152 -15.64 -11.25 -0.92
C ASP A 152 -17.17 -11.15 -0.78
N GLU A 153 -17.73 -11.55 0.37
CA GLU A 153 -19.18 -11.45 0.64
C GLU A 153 -19.68 -10.01 0.53
N ALA A 154 -18.99 -9.07 1.20
CA ALA A 154 -19.33 -7.65 1.14
C ALA A 154 -19.27 -7.11 -0.30
N ALA A 155 -18.24 -7.43 -1.06
CA ALA A 155 -18.09 -7.01 -2.46
C ALA A 155 -19.18 -7.59 -3.37
N ARG A 156 -19.59 -8.84 -3.15
CA ARG A 156 -20.71 -9.45 -3.88
C ARG A 156 -22.04 -8.77 -3.57
N VAL A 157 -22.30 -8.43 -2.31
CA VAL A 157 -23.51 -7.69 -1.92
C VAL A 157 -23.51 -6.30 -2.56
N VAL A 158 -22.44 -5.53 -2.39
CA VAL A 158 -22.35 -4.15 -2.93
C VAL A 158 -22.45 -4.15 -4.45
N SER A 159 -21.80 -5.09 -5.14
CA SER A 159 -21.85 -5.16 -6.61
C SER A 159 -23.23 -5.49 -7.16
N ARG A 160 -24.14 -6.08 -6.37
CA ARG A 160 -25.56 -6.25 -6.75
C ARG A 160 -26.41 -5.01 -6.47
N LEU A 161 -25.99 -4.17 -5.51
CA LEU A 161 -26.65 -2.92 -5.17
C LEU A 161 -26.30 -1.77 -6.13
N SER A 162 -25.30 -1.97 -6.99
CA SER A 162 -24.74 -0.97 -7.89
C SER A 162 -24.68 -1.48 -9.33
N LYS A 163 -25.18 -0.66 -10.27
CA LYS A 163 -25.03 -0.95 -11.71
C LYS A 163 -23.58 -0.92 -12.20
N TYR A 164 -22.68 -0.27 -11.48
CA TYR A 164 -21.26 -0.16 -11.85
C TYR A 164 -20.41 -1.27 -11.21
N GLY A 165 -21.02 -2.09 -10.34
CA GLY A 165 -20.32 -3.07 -9.54
C GLY A 165 -19.68 -2.46 -8.28
N ALA A 166 -18.66 -3.14 -7.78
CA ALA A 166 -17.83 -2.76 -6.63
C ALA A 166 -16.36 -3.13 -6.90
N VAL A 167 -15.44 -2.53 -6.14
CA VAL A 167 -14.02 -2.93 -6.17
C VAL A 167 -13.60 -3.30 -4.75
N ALA A 168 -13.18 -4.54 -4.56
CA ALA A 168 -12.58 -4.99 -3.32
C ALA A 168 -11.07 -4.75 -3.36
N VAL A 169 -10.51 -4.20 -2.30
CA VAL A 169 -9.09 -3.96 -2.11
C VAL A 169 -8.69 -4.63 -0.80
N MET A 170 -7.60 -5.36 -0.80
CA MET A 170 -7.12 -6.06 0.38
C MET A 170 -5.65 -5.72 0.61
N SER A 171 -5.31 -5.35 1.84
CA SER A 171 -3.97 -5.02 2.30
C SER A 171 -3.53 -6.02 3.35
N TRP A 172 -2.39 -6.69 3.12
CA TRP A 172 -1.72 -7.54 4.10
C TRP A 172 -0.33 -6.97 4.36
N LEU A 173 -0.12 -6.44 5.55
CA LEU A 173 1.12 -5.80 5.96
C LEU A 173 1.70 -6.51 7.18
N VAL A 174 3.01 -6.62 7.19
CA VAL A 174 3.82 -7.19 8.26
C VAL A 174 4.97 -6.22 8.52
N GLU A 175 5.18 -5.93 9.79
CA GLU A 175 6.32 -5.14 10.22
C GLU A 175 7.58 -6.01 10.23
N GLY A 176 8.62 -5.54 9.56
CA GLY A 176 9.91 -6.20 9.53
C GLY A 176 10.74 -5.85 10.75
N ASP A 177 11.37 -6.85 11.35
CA ASP A 177 12.32 -6.75 12.47
C ASP A 177 13.80 -6.69 12.00
N GLY A 178 14.00 -6.38 10.71
CA GLY A 178 15.30 -6.38 10.04
C GLY A 178 16.18 -5.15 10.30
N VAL A 179 17.31 -5.10 9.58
CA VAL A 179 18.32 -4.01 9.70
C VAL A 179 17.77 -2.65 9.27
N GLU A 180 16.81 -2.65 8.34
CA GLU A 180 16.00 -1.48 7.99
C GLU A 180 14.57 -1.71 8.51
N PRO A 181 14.20 -1.15 9.67
CA PRO A 181 12.84 -1.28 10.19
C PRO A 181 11.87 -0.66 9.19
N GLY A 182 10.80 -1.40 8.87
CA GLY A 182 9.84 -0.97 7.87
C GLY A 182 8.67 -1.92 7.75
N VAL A 183 7.59 -1.43 7.14
CA VAL A 183 6.39 -2.22 6.87
C VAL A 183 6.44 -2.75 5.45
N SER A 184 6.42 -4.07 5.35
CA SER A 184 6.36 -4.77 4.08
C SER A 184 4.99 -5.41 3.91
N GLY A 185 4.58 -5.67 2.69
CA GLY A 185 3.29 -6.30 2.46
C GLY A 185 2.83 -6.24 1.03
N ARG A 186 1.59 -6.66 0.82
CA ARG A 186 0.97 -6.69 -0.49
C ARG A 186 -0.43 -6.09 -0.43
N ILE A 187 -0.76 -5.35 -1.48
CA ILE A 187 -2.12 -4.86 -1.71
C ILE A 187 -2.62 -5.47 -3.02
N THR A 188 -3.79 -6.08 -2.99
CA THR A 188 -4.49 -6.58 -4.19
C THR A 188 -5.81 -5.85 -4.36
N ALA A 189 -6.29 -5.78 -5.59
CA ALA A 189 -7.61 -5.23 -5.90
C ALA A 189 -8.32 -6.10 -6.93
N GLN A 190 -9.63 -6.24 -6.78
CA GLN A 190 -10.45 -7.14 -7.58
C GLN A 190 -11.80 -6.48 -7.87
N ARG A 191 -12.21 -6.48 -9.14
CA ARG A 191 -13.52 -5.97 -9.54
C ARG A 191 -14.61 -7.00 -9.31
N TYR A 192 -15.80 -6.54 -8.91
CA TYR A 192 -17.01 -7.34 -8.76
C TYR A 192 -18.17 -6.72 -9.51
N VAL A 193 -18.94 -7.54 -10.23
CA VAL A 193 -20.14 -7.13 -10.97
C VAL A 193 -21.23 -8.16 -10.76
N ASN A 194 -22.46 -7.69 -10.46
CA ASN A 194 -23.63 -8.56 -10.28
C ASN A 194 -23.39 -9.72 -9.29
N GLY A 195 -22.52 -9.52 -8.29
CA GLY A 195 -22.18 -10.53 -7.30
C GLY A 195 -21.15 -11.56 -7.75
N GLN A 196 -20.41 -11.33 -8.83
CA GLN A 196 -19.31 -12.19 -9.30
C GLN A 196 -17.98 -11.42 -9.35
N PRO A 197 -16.86 -12.05 -8.96
CA PRO A 197 -15.53 -11.49 -9.19
C PRO A 197 -15.20 -11.53 -10.68
N GLU A 198 -14.52 -10.49 -11.18
CA GLU A 198 -14.08 -10.38 -12.57
C GLU A 198 -12.56 -10.28 -12.68
N GLU A 199 -12.04 -9.19 -13.24
CA GLU A 199 -10.60 -8.95 -13.41
C GLU A 199 -9.96 -8.39 -12.15
N THR A 200 -8.72 -8.82 -11.91
CA THR A 200 -7.84 -8.20 -10.92
C THR A 200 -7.39 -6.85 -11.44
N ILE A 201 -7.40 -5.85 -10.57
CA ILE A 201 -6.95 -4.49 -10.87
C ILE A 201 -5.53 -4.31 -10.30
N PRO A 202 -4.56 -3.81 -11.06
CA PRO A 202 -3.26 -3.44 -10.51
C PRO A 202 -3.42 -2.41 -9.38
N ALA A 203 -3.06 -2.80 -8.15
CA ALA A 203 -3.32 -1.99 -6.96
C ALA A 203 -2.66 -0.60 -7.03
N GLY A 204 -1.44 -0.50 -7.58
CA GLY A 204 -0.74 0.78 -7.75
C GLY A 204 -1.50 1.77 -8.64
N VAL A 205 -2.15 1.29 -9.72
CA VAL A 205 -2.97 2.13 -10.60
C VAL A 205 -4.23 2.61 -9.88
N LEU A 206 -4.89 1.71 -9.13
CA LEU A 206 -6.06 2.06 -8.34
C LEU A 206 -5.73 3.11 -7.29
N LEU A 207 -4.68 2.89 -6.49
CA LEU A 207 -4.28 3.79 -5.42
C LEU A 207 -3.88 5.17 -5.94
N GLY A 208 -3.17 5.24 -7.07
CA GLY A 208 -2.80 6.51 -7.71
C GLY A 208 -4.00 7.37 -8.16
N ALA A 209 -5.19 6.78 -8.29
CA ALA A 209 -6.42 7.49 -8.64
C ALA A 209 -7.36 7.71 -7.44
N MET A 210 -7.04 7.18 -6.27
CA MET A 210 -7.88 7.27 -5.07
C MET A 210 -7.47 8.43 -4.15
N PRO A 211 -8.39 8.93 -3.31
CA PRO A 211 -8.04 9.86 -2.25
C PRO A 211 -7.05 9.26 -1.26
N GLN A 212 -6.14 10.07 -0.71
CA GLN A 212 -5.14 9.67 0.30
C GLN A 212 -5.72 8.89 1.48
N ALA A 213 -6.93 9.27 1.93
CA ALA A 213 -7.66 8.54 2.97
C ALA A 213 -7.82 7.04 2.71
N THR A 214 -7.86 6.62 1.44
CA THR A 214 -7.92 5.20 1.06
C THR A 214 -6.62 4.48 1.43
N GLU A 215 -5.48 5.11 1.17
CA GLU A 215 -4.17 4.58 1.51
C GLU A 215 -3.99 4.55 3.03
N ASP A 216 -4.34 5.63 3.72
CA ASP A 216 -4.23 5.71 5.18
C ASP A 216 -5.02 4.60 5.88
N LEU A 217 -6.21 4.27 5.38
CA LEU A 217 -7.02 3.16 5.90
C LEU A 217 -6.42 1.78 5.62
N LEU A 218 -5.81 1.58 4.44
CA LEU A 218 -5.18 0.31 4.05
C LEU A 218 -3.85 0.07 4.75
N LEU A 219 -3.14 1.16 5.09
CA LEU A 219 -1.88 1.13 5.82
C LEU A 219 -2.06 1.17 7.34
N GLY A 220 -3.28 1.43 7.81
CA GLY A 220 -3.60 1.51 9.25
C GLY A 220 -3.14 2.81 9.91
N ARG A 221 -2.80 3.84 9.12
CA ARG A 221 -2.55 5.21 9.62
C ARG A 221 -3.82 5.88 10.13
N SER A 222 -4.98 5.40 9.68
CA SER A 222 -6.29 5.85 10.14
C SER A 222 -7.26 4.68 10.26
N THR A 223 -8.36 4.94 10.95
CA THR A 223 -9.49 4.05 11.13
C THR A 223 -10.78 4.73 10.66
N PRO A 224 -11.88 3.99 10.45
CA PRO A 224 -13.18 4.59 10.13
C PRO A 224 -13.59 5.72 11.08
N GLU A 225 -13.21 5.66 12.36
CA GLU A 225 -13.61 6.63 13.38
C GLU A 225 -13.00 8.02 13.19
N ASP A 226 -11.94 8.12 12.40
CA ASP A 226 -11.22 9.37 12.11
C ASP A 226 -11.95 10.25 11.07
N TYR A 227 -13.00 9.72 10.44
CA TYR A 227 -13.77 10.39 9.37
C TYR A 227 -15.17 10.79 9.84
N GLU A 228 -15.51 12.09 9.77
CA GLU A 228 -16.77 12.65 10.32
C GLU A 228 -18.06 12.01 9.76
N ASP A 229 -18.05 11.65 8.48
CA ASP A 229 -19.23 11.09 7.78
C ASP A 229 -19.25 9.54 7.85
N SER A 230 -18.37 8.92 8.62
CA SER A 230 -18.35 7.47 8.76
C SER A 230 -19.53 6.96 9.60
N VAL A 231 -19.92 5.72 9.30
CA VAL A 231 -20.95 4.99 10.04
C VAL A 231 -20.30 3.72 10.56
N SER A 232 -20.28 3.56 11.87
CA SER A 232 -19.78 2.37 12.54
C SER A 232 -20.64 1.14 12.21
N ALA A 233 -20.09 -0.05 12.41
CA ALA A 233 -20.81 -1.31 12.18
C ALA A 233 -22.15 -1.41 12.94
N ASP A 234 -22.27 -0.77 14.11
CA ASP A 234 -23.49 -0.69 14.92
C ASP A 234 -24.52 0.34 14.41
N GLY A 235 -24.19 1.11 13.38
CA GLY A 235 -25.03 2.15 12.80
C GLY A 235 -24.88 3.52 13.46
N THR A 236 -23.96 3.68 14.41
CA THR A 236 -23.67 4.99 14.99
C THR A 236 -22.84 5.84 14.02
N SER A 237 -23.22 7.12 13.87
CA SER A 237 -22.41 8.11 13.15
C SER A 237 -21.79 9.08 14.14
N ARG A 238 -20.46 9.23 14.14
CA ARG A 238 -19.79 10.21 14.99
C ARG A 238 -19.90 11.59 14.37
N LYS A 239 -20.98 12.32 14.67
CA LYS A 239 -20.91 13.78 14.53
C LYS A 239 -19.85 14.26 15.52
N ARG A 240 -18.82 14.99 15.08
CA ARG A 240 -17.98 15.75 16.01
C ARG A 240 -18.92 16.47 16.98
N PRO A 241 -18.68 16.42 18.31
CA PRO A 241 -19.45 17.25 19.22
C PRO A 241 -19.29 18.68 18.73
N GLY A 242 -20.40 19.28 18.28
CA GLY A 242 -20.36 20.59 17.65
C GLY A 242 -19.56 21.55 18.51
N GLY A 243 -18.60 22.24 17.89
CA GLY A 243 -17.85 23.29 18.56
C GLY A 243 -18.81 24.18 19.33
N PHE A 244 -18.61 24.27 20.64
CA PHE A 244 -19.29 25.21 21.51
C PHE A 244 -18.96 26.62 21.00
N PHE A 245 -19.74 27.14 20.04
CA PHE A 245 -19.77 28.56 19.77
C PHE A 245 -20.46 29.21 20.98
N GLY A 246 -19.64 29.54 21.97
CA GLY A 246 -19.95 30.48 23.03
C GLY A 246 -20.15 31.88 22.45
N GLY A 247 -21.24 32.07 21.70
CA GLY A 247 -21.74 33.35 21.24
C GLY A 247 -22.58 33.97 22.35
N LEU A 248 -21.89 34.58 23.31
CA LEU A 248 -22.44 35.39 24.39
C LEU A 248 -23.22 36.59 23.81
N TRP A 249 -24.51 36.43 23.53
CA TRP A 249 -25.41 37.56 23.29
C TRP A 249 -25.94 38.05 24.64
N LYS A 250 -25.35 39.13 25.14
CA LYS A 250 -25.88 39.91 26.26
C LYS A 250 -26.51 41.18 25.69
N LYS A 251 -27.84 41.25 25.89
CA LYS A 251 -28.76 42.40 25.94
C LYS A 251 -28.43 43.66 25.12
#